data_AF-A0A4V1ZRD8-F1
#
_entry.id   AF-A0A4V1ZRD8-F1
#
_cell.length_a   1.000
_cell.length_b   1.000
_cell.length_c   1.000
_cell.angle_alpha   90.00
_cell.angle_beta   90.00
_cell.angle_gamma   90.00
#
_symmetry.space_group_name_H-M   'P 1'
#
loop_
_entity.id
_entity.type
_entity.pdbx_description
1 polymer ?
#
loop_
_entity_poly.entity_id
_entity_poly.type
_entity_poly.pdbx_seq_one_letter_code
_entity_poly.pdbx_strand_id
1 'polypeptide(L)'
;VDACEAIGRKLATADADDKLAASYPFLTMLSVATCGWLMERQGGVAGSDDFGRMKAAAVRFYLDQIVPEAMGLNAAANASAAVLYSIEADLFVA
;
A
#
# COMPACT_ATOMS: atom_id res chain seq x y z
N VAL A 1 -4.12 1.19 8.54
CA VAL A 1 -4.49 -0.24 8.58
C VAL A 1 -5.90 -0.44 8.02
N ASP A 2 -6.86 0.36 8.48
CA ASP A 2 -8.28 0.29 8.09
C ASP A 2 -8.53 0.31 6.57
N ALA A 3 -7.82 1.16 5.84
CA ALA A 3 -7.92 1.21 4.37
C ALA A 3 -7.52 -0.13 3.73
N CYS A 4 -6.38 -0.71 4.13
CA CYS A 4 -5.93 -2.01 3.64
C CYS A 4 -6.90 -3.13 4.02
N GLU A 5 -7.48 -3.08 5.23
CA GLU A 5 -8.48 -4.06 5.66
C GLU A 5 -9.76 -3.97 4.83
N ALA A 6 -10.27 -2.76 4.59
CA ALA A 6 -11.46 -2.54 3.76
C ALA A 6 -11.24 -3.04 2.33
N ILE A 7 -10.10 -2.70 1.72
CA ILE A 7 -9.72 -3.20 0.38
C ILE A 7 -9.61 -4.73 0.40
N GLY A 8 -8.91 -5.31 1.37
CA GLY A 8 -8.76 -6.76 1.48
C GLY A 8 -10.10 -7.50 1.56
N ARG A 9 -11.04 -6.99 2.36
CA ARG A 9 -12.41 -7.54 2.45
C ARG A 9 -13.17 -7.41 1.12
N LYS A 10 -13.09 -6.26 0.44
CA LYS A 10 -13.68 -6.07 -0.90
C LYS A 10 -13.10 -7.09 -1.88
N LEU A 11 -11.77 -7.20 -1.93
CA LEU A 11 -11.08 -8.09 -2.86
C LEU A 11 -11.34 -9.57 -2.57
N ALA A 12 -11.63 -9.96 -1.32
CA ALA A 12 -11.96 -11.35 -1.00
C ALA A 12 -13.16 -11.89 -1.82
N THR A 13 -14.12 -11.03 -2.16
CA THR A 13 -15.33 -11.37 -2.91
C THR A 13 -15.36 -10.82 -4.34
N ALA A 14 -14.34 -10.11 -4.78
CA ALA A 14 -14.26 -9.55 -6.14
C ALA A 14 -13.97 -10.65 -7.19
N ASP A 15 -14.30 -10.37 -8.45
CA ASP A 15 -13.90 -11.20 -9.59
C ASP A 15 -12.38 -11.15 -9.83
N ALA A 16 -11.90 -11.99 -10.75
CA ALA A 16 -10.48 -12.12 -11.04
C ALA A 16 -9.87 -10.85 -11.64
N ASP A 17 -10.61 -10.13 -12.49
CA ASP A 17 -10.12 -8.98 -13.21
C ASP A 17 -9.93 -7.78 -12.27
N ASP A 18 -10.92 -7.52 -11.42
CA ASP A 18 -10.84 -6.49 -10.38
C ASP A 18 -9.73 -6.80 -9.36
N LYS A 19 -9.52 -8.09 -9.01
CA LYS A 19 -8.39 -8.51 -8.17
C LYS A 19 -7.04 -8.20 -8.82
N LEU A 20 -6.89 -8.49 -10.11
CA LEU A 20 -5.65 -8.27 -10.83
C LEU A 20 -5.39 -6.77 -11.02
N ALA A 21 -6.41 -5.97 -11.35
CA ALA A 21 -6.30 -4.51 -11.45
C ALA A 21 -5.87 -3.87 -10.11
N ALA A 22 -6.36 -4.38 -8.98
CA ALA A 22 -6.00 -3.87 -7.65
C ALA A 22 -4.68 -4.44 -7.10
N SER A 23 -4.10 -5.47 -7.71
CA SER A 23 -3.01 -6.28 -7.11
C SER A 23 -1.79 -5.45 -6.69
N TYR A 24 -1.22 -4.66 -7.60
CA TYR A 24 -0.05 -3.81 -7.36
C TYR A 24 -0.30 -2.67 -6.37
N PRO A 25 -1.35 -1.83 -6.52
CA PRO A 25 -1.59 -0.76 -5.55
C PRO A 25 -1.91 -1.33 -4.16
N PHE A 26 -2.70 -2.41 -4.07
CA PHE A 26 -3.01 -3.03 -2.78
C PHE A 26 -1.78 -3.66 -2.12
N LEU A 27 -0.95 -4.41 -2.87
CA LEU A 27 0.29 -4.99 -2.35
C LEU A 27 1.22 -3.89 -1.80
N THR A 28 1.34 -2.77 -2.51
CA THR A 28 2.16 -1.64 -2.08
C THR A 28 1.64 -1.04 -0.78
N MET A 29 0.34 -0.76 -0.70
CA MET A 29 -0.31 -0.24 0.51
C MET A 29 -0.13 -1.19 1.71
N LEU A 30 -0.35 -2.49 1.52
CA LEU A 30 -0.24 -3.48 2.59
C LEU A 30 1.22 -3.66 3.06
N SER A 31 2.17 -3.62 2.12
CA SER A 31 3.61 -3.68 2.42
C SER A 31 4.03 -2.49 3.27
N VAL A 32 3.65 -1.27 2.86
CA VAL A 32 3.97 -0.04 3.61
C VAL A 32 3.30 -0.03 4.99
N ALA A 33 2.04 -0.47 5.09
CA ALA A 33 1.36 -0.58 6.38
C ALA A 33 2.08 -1.57 7.32
N THR A 34 2.51 -2.71 6.79
CA THR A 34 3.26 -3.73 7.56
C THR A 34 4.60 -3.19 8.03
N CYS A 35 5.35 -2.52 7.16
CA CYS A 35 6.60 -1.87 7.50
C CYS A 35 6.40 -0.74 8.52
N GLY A 36 5.33 0.06 8.40
CA GLY A 36 4.97 1.10 9.36
C GLY A 36 4.76 0.53 10.77
N TRP A 37 4.01 -0.58 10.88
CA TRP A 37 3.85 -1.29 12.15
C TRP A 37 5.19 -1.76 12.74
N LEU A 38 6.08 -2.31 11.92
CA LEU A 38 7.41 -2.71 12.36
C LEU A 38 8.29 -1.51 12.76
N MET A 39 8.17 -0.38 12.07
CA MET A 39 8.87 0.86 12.41
C MET A 39 8.40 1.42 13.76
N GLU A 40 7.09 1.43 14.04
CA GLU A 40 6.57 1.81 15.36
C GLU A 40 7.14 0.93 16.47
N ARG A 41 7.15 -0.39 16.28
CA ARG A 41 7.73 -1.33 17.25
C ARG A 41 9.23 -1.08 17.48
N GLN A 42 9.98 -0.79 16.41
CA GLN A 42 11.40 -0.48 16.50
C GLN A 42 11.65 0.88 17.18
N GLY A 43 10.81 1.88 16.91
CA GLY A 43 10.88 3.19 17.56
C GLY A 43 10.59 3.12 19.06
N GLY A 44 9.64 2.27 19.47
CA GLY A 44 9.29 2.07 20.88
C GLY A 44 10.39 1.40 21.73
N VAL A 45 11.36 0.74 21.10
CA VAL A 45 12.50 0.10 21.79
C VAL A 45 13.85 0.73 21.47
N ALA A 46 13.88 1.82 20.69
CA ALA A 46 15.10 2.50 20.32
C ALA A 46 15.76 3.15 21.55
N GLY A 47 17.08 2.97 21.70
CA GLY A 47 17.86 3.59 22.76
C GLY A 47 18.10 5.09 22.54
N SER A 48 18.83 5.70 23.47
CA SER A 48 19.25 7.11 23.37
C SER A 48 20.67 7.29 22.80
N ASP A 49 21.33 6.19 22.44
CA ASP A 49 22.63 6.21 21.78
C ASP A 49 22.51 6.70 20.32
N ASP A 50 23.64 6.85 19.64
CA ASP A 50 23.64 7.38 18.27
C ASP A 50 22.85 6.51 17.29
N PHE A 51 22.87 5.18 17.47
CA PHE A 51 22.05 4.27 16.69
C PHE A 51 20.55 4.48 16.96
N GLY A 52 20.14 4.58 18.23
CA GLY A 52 18.75 4.82 18.58
C GLY A 52 18.23 6.17 18.09
N ARG A 53 19.04 7.23 18.16
CA ARG A 53 18.71 8.56 17.60
C ARG A 53 18.54 8.52 16.08
N MET A 54 19.46 7.86 15.37
CA MET A 54 19.33 7.62 13.93
C MET A 54 18.05 6.84 13.62
N LYS A 55 17.77 5.79 14.40
CA LYS A 55 16.60 4.93 14.17
C LYS A 55 15.30 5.68 14.39
N ALA A 56 15.21 6.50 15.43
CA ALA A 56 14.06 7.36 15.69
C ALA A 56 13.79 8.33 14.52
N ALA A 57 14.83 8.92 13.93
CA ALA A 57 14.69 9.76 12.74
C ALA A 57 14.15 8.98 11.53
N ALA A 58 14.66 7.78 11.28
CA ALA A 58 14.19 6.92 10.18
C ALA A 58 12.73 6.47 10.38
N VAL A 59 12.36 6.07 11.61
CA VAL A 59 10.98 5.72 11.97
C VAL A 59 10.06 6.91 11.70
N ARG A 60 10.43 8.09 12.18
CA ARG A 60 9.61 9.29 12.00
C ARG A 60 9.42 9.64 10.54
N PHE A 61 10.48 9.60 9.73
CA PHE A 61 10.37 9.84 8.29
C PHE A 61 9.44 8.81 7.62
N TYR A 62 9.56 7.53 7.96
CA TYR A 62 8.72 6.48 7.39
C TYR A 62 7.24 6.70 7.70
N LEU A 63 6.91 7.01 8.96
CA LEU A 63 5.54 7.24 9.39
C LEU A 63 4.97 8.57 8.86
N ASP A 64 5.77 9.63 8.83
CA ASP A 64 5.30 10.97 8.45
C ASP A 64 5.25 11.17 6.92
N GLN A 65 6.04 10.43 6.13
CA GLN A 65 6.18 10.65 4.68
C GLN A 65 5.76 9.43 3.84
N ILE A 66 6.28 8.25 4.15
CA ILE A 66 6.08 7.05 3.31
C ILE A 66 4.68 6.45 3.50
N VAL A 67 4.19 6.41 4.74
CA VAL A 67 2.84 5.90 5.03
C VAL A 67 1.74 6.76 4.36
N PRO A 68 1.77 8.10 4.46
CA PRO A 68 0.81 8.95 3.74
C PRO A 68 0.89 8.84 2.22
N GLU A 69 2.11 8.73 1.66
CA GLU A 69 2.29 8.53 0.21
C GLU A 69 1.55 7.28 -0.29
N ALA A 70 1.68 6.17 0.43
CA ALA A 70 0.99 4.92 0.07
C ALA A 70 -0.54 5.05 0.10
N MET A 71 -1.11 5.94 0.92
CA MET A 71 -2.55 6.20 0.92
C MET A 71 -3.03 6.84 -0.39
N GLY A 72 -2.14 7.47 -1.18
CA GLY A 72 -2.45 7.95 -2.52
C GLY A 72 -2.90 6.84 -3.48
N LEU A 73 -2.52 5.58 -3.21
CA LEU A 73 -2.92 4.42 -4.02
C LEU A 73 -4.32 3.89 -3.69
N ASN A 74 -4.99 4.42 -2.66
CA ASN A 74 -6.29 3.92 -2.20
C ASN A 74 -7.37 3.96 -3.29
N ALA A 75 -7.39 5.00 -4.12
CA ALA A 75 -8.33 5.09 -5.24
C ALA A 75 -8.05 4.01 -6.29
N ALA A 76 -6.78 3.80 -6.65
CA ALA A 76 -6.36 2.79 -7.61
C ALA A 76 -6.67 1.36 -7.13
N ALA A 77 -6.43 1.06 -5.85
CA ALA A 77 -6.75 -0.24 -5.26
C ALA A 77 -8.28 -0.54 -5.18
N ASN A 78 -9.12 0.50 -5.28
CA ASN A 78 -10.58 0.36 -5.28
C ASN A 78 -11.20 0.44 -6.68
N ALA A 79 -10.45 0.77 -7.72
CA ALA A 79 -10.95 0.84 -9.08
C ALA A 79 -11.36 -0.55 -9.62
N SER A 80 -12.26 -0.56 -10.61
CA SER A 80 -12.59 -1.76 -11.38
C SER A 80 -11.70 -1.86 -12.62
N ALA A 81 -11.48 -3.08 -13.10
CA ALA A 81 -10.81 -3.37 -14.36
C ALA A 81 -11.65 -3.01 -15.60
N ALA A 82 -12.94 -2.64 -15.46
CA ALA A 82 -13.88 -2.46 -16.55
C ALA A 82 -13.38 -1.58 -17.71
N VAL A 83 -12.63 -0.50 -17.41
CA VAL A 83 -12.09 0.39 -18.45
C VAL A 83 -11.03 -0.30 -19.32
N LEU A 84 -10.25 -1.22 -18.75
CA LEU A 84 -9.22 -1.99 -19.48
C LEU A 84 -9.86 -2.93 -20.50
N TYR A 85 -11.04 -3.45 -20.19
CA TYR A 85 -11.83 -4.32 -21.06
C TYR A 85 -12.87 -3.59 -21.89
N SER A 86 -12.89 -2.25 -21.85
CA SER A 86 -13.77 -1.43 -22.70
C SER A 86 -13.25 -1.24 -24.12
N ILE A 87 -12.01 -1.67 -24.38
CA ILE A 87 -11.34 -1.57 -25.66
C ILE A 87 -11.00 -2.96 -26.19
N GLU A 88 -11.18 -3.13 -27.50
CA GLU A 88 -10.84 -4.38 -28.19
C GLU A 88 -9.32 -4.60 -28.17
N ALA A 89 -8.90 -5.84 -27.95
CA ALA A 89 -7.48 -6.19 -27.82
C ALA A 89 -6.66 -5.82 -29.08
N ASP A 90 -7.28 -5.87 -30.26
CA ASP A 90 -6.64 -5.52 -31.55
C ASP A 90 -6.12 -4.06 -31.58
N LEU A 91 -6.66 -3.17 -30.74
CA LEU A 91 -6.19 -1.78 -30.66
C LEU A 91 -4.79 -1.63 -30.04
N PHE A 92 -4.26 -2.67 -29.36
CA PHE A 92 -2.92 -2.66 -28.78
C PHE A 92 -1.80 -3.11 -29.74
N VAL A 93 -2.12 -3.51 -30.97
CA VAL A 93 -1.17 -4.13 -31.93
C VAL A 93 -0.35 -3.08 -32.72
N ALA A 94 -0.41 -1.80 -32.35
CA ALA A 94 0.29 -0.69 -33.01
C ALA A 94 1.83 -0.77 -32.92
#